data_AF-A0A936EB65-F1
#
_entry.id   AF-A0A936EB65-F1
#
_cell.length_a   1.000
_cell.length_b   1.000
_cell.length_c   1.000
_cell.angle_alpha   90.00
_cell.angle_beta   90.00
_cell.angle_gamma   90.00
#
_symmetry.space_group_name_H-M   'P 1'
#
loop_
_entity.id
_entity.type
_entity.pdbx_description
1 polymer ?
#
loop_
_entity_poly.entity_id
_entity_poly.type
_entity_poly.pdbx_seq_one_letter_code
_entity_poly.pdbx_strand_id
1 'polypeptide(L)'
;MTQSKLFRFSLTLFWPLLLLVLWWGQTAAAQPLANPNFGYGFNVAEWDRARLEGMGFNWMKVFNAPGAAESLHILLRVEANASHMGNLDGFRQSMRDLAQNNGAYIDAYEIGNEVNLDASYGWTAPPIAANYTQLLCIAYEEIKAADPTAKVVFGGALLARAGDGQLGRARGHNGLYQDDREYLLEMITAGQAIASMGWATTTMVLVPLTMPRPM
;
A
#
# COMPACT_ATOMS: atom_id res chain seq x y z
N MET A 1 -81.94 -10.67 -34.68
CA MET A 1 -81.65 -10.36 -33.27
C MET A 1 -80.58 -11.33 -32.78
N THR A 2 -79.35 -11.34 -33.32
CA THR A 2 -78.19 -10.44 -33.16
C THR A 2 -77.61 -10.33 -31.74
N GLN A 3 -76.37 -10.86 -31.60
CA GLN A 3 -75.27 -10.52 -30.67
C GLN A 3 -75.52 -10.65 -29.16
N SER A 4 -74.58 -11.07 -28.29
CA SER A 4 -73.12 -11.17 -28.36
C SER A 4 -72.63 -12.23 -27.35
N LYS A 5 -71.74 -13.11 -27.80
CA LYS A 5 -70.84 -13.90 -26.95
C LYS A 5 -69.44 -13.42 -27.30
N LEU A 6 -68.75 -12.73 -26.41
CA LEU A 6 -67.29 -12.49 -26.42
C LEU A 6 -67.00 -11.35 -25.44
N PHE A 7 -66.47 -11.65 -24.25
CA PHE A 7 -65.43 -10.87 -23.55
C PHE A 7 -65.31 -11.30 -22.07
N ARG A 8 -64.78 -12.48 -21.74
CA ARG A 8 -64.25 -12.77 -20.38
C ARG A 8 -63.17 -13.85 -20.41
N PHE A 9 -62.10 -13.64 -21.16
CA PHE A 9 -60.85 -14.39 -21.00
C PHE A 9 -59.72 -13.49 -21.45
N SER A 10 -59.08 -12.78 -20.50
CA SER A 10 -57.69 -12.28 -20.57
C SER A 10 -57.49 -11.22 -19.50
N LEU A 11 -57.34 -11.60 -18.23
CA LEU A 11 -56.68 -10.70 -17.26
C LEU A 11 -56.08 -11.43 -16.05
N THR A 12 -55.69 -12.69 -16.18
CA THR A 12 -55.07 -13.47 -15.07
C THR A 12 -53.71 -14.08 -15.42
N LEU A 13 -53.19 -13.87 -16.63
CA LEU A 13 -51.89 -14.40 -17.06
C LEU A 13 -50.81 -13.33 -17.30
N PHE A 14 -51.12 -12.04 -17.18
CA PHE A 14 -50.12 -10.97 -17.36
C PHE A 14 -49.31 -10.66 -16.09
N TRP A 15 -49.83 -10.98 -14.90
CA TRP A 15 -49.13 -10.69 -13.65
C TRP A 15 -47.96 -11.62 -13.29
N PRO A 16 -48.03 -12.95 -13.51
CA PRO A 16 -46.90 -13.83 -13.16
C PRO A 16 -45.71 -13.68 -14.11
N LEU A 17 -45.94 -13.29 -15.37
CA LEU A 17 -44.86 -13.08 -16.35
C LEU A 17 -44.09 -11.77 -16.09
N LEU A 18 -44.77 -10.71 -15.63
CA LEU A 18 -44.11 -9.46 -15.26
C LEU A 18 -43.22 -9.62 -14.01
N LEU A 19 -43.64 -10.45 -13.05
CA LEU A 19 -42.86 -10.77 -11.85
C LEU A 19 -41.66 -11.68 -12.17
N LEU A 20 -41.76 -12.57 -13.16
CA LEU A 20 -40.64 -13.40 -13.63
C LEU A 20 -39.55 -12.57 -14.34
N VAL A 21 -39.93 -11.55 -15.11
CA VAL A 21 -38.97 -10.64 -15.76
C VAL A 21 -38.27 -9.72 -14.74
N LEU A 22 -38.99 -9.28 -13.70
CA LEU A 22 -38.39 -8.50 -12.61
C LEU A 22 -37.45 -9.32 -11.72
N TRP A 23 -37.59 -10.65 -11.68
CA TRP A 23 -36.70 -11.53 -10.92
C TRP A 23 -35.46 -11.97 -11.71
N TRP A 24 -35.55 -12.06 -13.04
CA TRP A 24 -34.39 -12.34 -13.91
C TRP A 24 -33.53 -11.11 -14.22
N GLY A 25 -34.03 -9.89 -14.00
CA GLY A 25 -33.26 -8.66 -14.16
C GLY A 25 -32.23 -8.39 -13.06
N GLN A 26 -32.24 -9.16 -11.97
CA GLN A 26 -31.18 -9.11 -10.96
C GLN A 26 -30.12 -10.18 -11.25
N THR A 27 -29.47 -10.10 -12.41
CA THR A 27 -28.06 -10.46 -12.41
C THR A 27 -27.42 -9.51 -11.41
N ALA A 28 -27.15 -10.00 -10.21
CA ALA A 28 -26.24 -9.34 -9.30
C ALA A 28 -24.98 -9.11 -10.11
N ALA A 29 -24.78 -7.89 -10.61
CA ALA A 29 -23.49 -7.47 -11.10
C ALA A 29 -22.56 -7.84 -9.96
N ALA A 30 -21.59 -8.72 -10.24
CA ALA A 30 -20.56 -9.02 -9.28
C ALA A 30 -20.01 -7.65 -8.87
N GLN A 31 -20.38 -7.20 -7.67
CA GLN A 31 -19.73 -6.04 -7.08
C GLN A 31 -18.28 -6.47 -7.08
N PRO A 32 -17.37 -5.77 -7.80
CA PRO A 32 -15.96 -6.07 -7.64
C PRO A 32 -15.74 -6.09 -6.13
N LEU A 33 -14.99 -7.07 -5.63
CA LEU A 33 -14.49 -7.04 -4.26
C LEU A 33 -13.57 -5.83 -4.17
N ALA A 34 -14.15 -4.63 -4.16
CA ALA A 34 -13.52 -3.36 -3.94
C ALA A 34 -13.26 -3.34 -2.45
N ASN A 35 -12.28 -4.15 -2.04
CA ASN A 35 -11.62 -3.90 -0.78
C ASN A 35 -10.86 -2.60 -1.03
N PRO A 36 -11.28 -1.45 -0.45
CA PRO A 36 -10.60 -0.17 -0.67
C PRO A 36 -9.13 -0.21 -0.19
N ASN A 37 -8.76 -1.25 0.57
CA ASN A 37 -7.41 -1.47 1.07
C ASN A 37 -6.56 -2.36 0.17
N PHE A 38 -7.11 -2.95 -0.89
CA PHE A 38 -6.38 -3.84 -1.80
C PHE A 38 -6.33 -3.24 -3.21
N GLY A 39 -5.13 -3.05 -3.74
CA GLY A 39 -4.92 -2.46 -5.05
C GLY A 39 -3.74 -3.10 -5.77
N TYR A 40 -3.76 -3.01 -7.10
CA TYR A 40 -2.68 -3.51 -7.94
C TYR A 40 -2.06 -2.34 -8.68
N GLY A 41 -0.74 -2.32 -8.75
CA GLY A 41 -0.03 -1.23 -9.40
C GLY A 41 1.33 -1.65 -9.93
N PHE A 42 1.97 -0.69 -10.59
CA PHE A 42 3.30 -0.85 -11.16
C PHE A 42 4.21 0.28 -10.71
N ASN A 43 5.49 -0.04 -10.58
CA ASN A 43 6.55 0.94 -10.55
C ASN A 43 6.78 1.43 -11.98
N VAL A 44 6.74 2.75 -12.17
CA VAL A 44 6.87 3.34 -13.50
C VAL A 44 8.10 4.26 -13.58
N ALA A 45 8.82 4.16 -14.70
CA ALA A 45 9.87 5.11 -15.05
C ALA A 45 9.30 6.39 -15.68
N GLU A 46 8.14 6.26 -16.35
CA GLU A 46 7.41 7.35 -17.01
C GLU A 46 5.93 7.31 -16.62
N TRP A 47 5.27 8.46 -16.57
CA TRP A 47 3.89 8.60 -16.11
C TRP A 47 2.86 8.17 -17.18
N ASP A 48 2.87 6.89 -17.57
CA ASP A 48 1.97 6.30 -18.57
C ASP A 48 0.66 5.79 -17.95
N ARG A 49 -0.15 6.73 -17.47
CA ARG A 49 -1.42 6.45 -16.77
C ARG A 49 -2.41 5.69 -17.62
N ALA A 50 -2.59 6.12 -18.87
CA ALA A 50 -3.56 5.53 -19.79
C ALA A 50 -3.28 4.04 -20.03
N ARG A 51 -2.00 3.66 -20.09
CA ARG A 51 -1.61 2.26 -20.22
C ARG A 51 -1.89 1.46 -18.95
N LEU A 52 -1.58 2.01 -17.78
CA LEU A 52 -1.88 1.35 -16.50
C LEU A 52 -3.37 1.12 -16.32
N GLU A 53 -4.19 2.14 -16.58
CA GLU A 53 -5.66 2.06 -16.54
C GLU A 53 -6.18 1.05 -17.56
N GLY A 54 -5.63 1.05 -18.79
CA GLY A 54 -5.99 0.09 -19.83
C GLY A 54 -5.66 -1.37 -19.48
N MET A 55 -4.70 -1.59 -18.58
CA MET A 55 -4.39 -2.91 -18.02
C MET A 55 -5.20 -3.25 -16.76
N GLY A 56 -6.02 -2.32 -16.27
CA GLY A 56 -6.84 -2.49 -15.06
C GLY A 56 -6.09 -2.23 -13.74
N PHE A 57 -4.91 -1.60 -13.78
CA PHE A 57 -4.22 -1.15 -12.57
C PHE A 57 -4.87 0.12 -12.03
N ASN A 58 -4.87 0.24 -10.71
CA ASN A 58 -5.43 1.39 -9.99
C ASN A 58 -4.41 2.07 -9.05
N TRP A 59 -3.17 1.56 -8.98
CA TRP A 59 -2.07 2.17 -8.25
C TRP A 59 -0.87 2.42 -9.17
N MET A 60 -0.14 3.50 -8.90
CA MET A 60 1.11 3.83 -9.57
C MET A 60 2.17 4.19 -8.52
N LYS A 61 3.31 3.50 -8.55
CA LYS A 61 4.46 3.84 -7.73
C LYS A 61 5.35 4.82 -8.48
N VAL A 62 5.68 5.92 -7.83
CA VAL A 62 6.44 7.04 -8.39
C VAL A 62 7.58 7.46 -7.46
N PHE A 63 8.55 8.19 -8.00
CA PHE A 63 9.74 8.65 -7.28
C PHE A 63 9.74 10.15 -7.00
N ASN A 64 8.76 10.88 -7.54
CA ASN A 64 8.58 12.30 -7.31
C ASN A 64 7.09 12.58 -7.08
N ALA A 65 6.78 13.55 -6.23
CA ALA A 65 5.40 13.93 -5.97
C ALA A 65 4.74 14.46 -7.27
N PRO A 66 3.47 14.10 -7.54
CA PRO A 66 2.73 14.69 -8.64
C PRO A 66 2.44 16.17 -8.40
N GLY A 67 2.35 16.94 -9.48
CA GLY A 67 1.95 18.36 -9.43
C GLY A 67 0.44 18.59 -9.39
N ALA A 68 -0.37 17.54 -9.50
CA ALA A 68 -1.83 17.59 -9.49
C ALA A 68 -2.42 16.24 -9.08
N ALA A 69 -3.71 16.20 -8.78
CA ALA A 69 -4.42 14.95 -8.50
C ALA A 69 -4.44 14.04 -9.74
N GLU A 70 -4.30 12.74 -9.51
CA GLU A 70 -4.24 11.71 -10.55
C GLU A 70 -5.48 10.81 -10.52
N SER A 71 -5.78 10.17 -11.64
CA SER A 71 -6.87 9.19 -11.74
C SER A 71 -6.54 7.85 -11.08
N LEU A 72 -5.25 7.58 -10.87
CA LEU A 72 -4.71 6.41 -10.17
C LEU A 72 -4.31 6.80 -8.74
N HIS A 73 -4.38 5.84 -7.82
CA HIS A 73 -3.79 6.03 -6.50
C HIS A 73 -2.26 6.10 -6.59
N ILE A 74 -1.66 6.97 -5.80
CA ILE A 74 -0.22 7.25 -5.84
C ILE A 74 0.48 6.66 -4.62
N LEU A 75 1.47 5.80 -4.89
CA LEU A 75 2.47 5.37 -3.92
C LEU A 75 3.77 6.14 -4.20
N LEU A 76 4.08 7.14 -3.37
CA LEU A 76 5.33 7.87 -3.47
C LEU A 76 6.43 7.13 -2.72
N ARG A 77 7.52 6.76 -3.40
CA ARG A 77 8.76 6.35 -2.74
C ARG A 77 9.45 7.57 -2.14
N VAL A 78 9.74 7.49 -0.86
CA VAL A 78 10.44 8.50 -0.08
C VAL A 78 11.79 7.97 0.32
N GLU A 79 12.84 8.76 0.15
CA GLU A 79 14.18 8.34 0.51
C GLU A 79 14.35 8.24 2.03
N ALA A 80 14.82 7.09 2.51
CA ALA A 80 15.16 6.86 3.91
C ALA A 80 16.34 5.88 4.00
N ASN A 81 17.52 6.42 4.29
CA ASN A 81 18.77 5.67 4.41
C ASN A 81 19.54 6.04 5.70
N ALA A 82 20.66 5.35 5.95
CA ALA A 82 21.46 5.50 7.16
C ALA A 82 21.96 6.93 7.44
N SER A 83 22.15 7.77 6.41
CA SER A 83 22.65 9.14 6.60
C SER A 83 21.68 10.02 7.40
N HIS A 84 20.37 9.75 7.33
CA HIS A 84 19.36 10.49 8.09
C HIS A 84 19.49 10.31 9.60
N MET A 85 20.14 9.24 10.06
CA MET A 85 20.43 9.05 11.49
C MET A 85 21.34 10.15 12.05
N GLY A 86 22.12 10.83 11.20
CA GLY A 86 22.93 11.98 11.60
C GLY A 86 22.14 13.28 11.80
N ASN A 87 20.89 13.35 11.33
CA ASN A 87 20.03 14.52 11.47
C ASN A 87 18.53 14.14 11.46
N LEU A 88 18.05 13.61 12.58
CA LEU A 88 16.66 13.18 12.73
C LEU A 88 15.67 14.34 12.62
N ASP A 89 16.03 15.54 13.10
CA ASP A 89 15.17 16.72 13.01
C ASP A 89 14.98 17.17 11.56
N GLY A 90 16.04 17.13 10.76
CA GLY A 90 15.97 17.39 9.32
C GLY A 90 15.09 16.37 8.59
N PHE A 91 15.20 15.09 8.96
CA PHE A 91 14.33 14.05 8.41
C PHE A 91 12.86 14.29 8.80
N ARG A 92 12.59 14.58 10.08
CA ARG A 92 11.25 14.93 10.61
C ARG A 92 10.63 16.09 9.85
N GLN A 93 11.38 17.18 9.68
CA GLN A 93 10.93 18.35 8.93
C GLN A 93 10.61 18.00 7.47
N SER A 94 11.47 17.20 6.82
CA SER A 94 11.26 16.77 5.43
C SER A 94 9.97 15.96 5.26
N MET A 95 9.65 15.07 6.21
CA MET A 95 8.39 14.29 6.17
C MET A 95 7.16 15.17 6.37
N ARG A 96 7.24 16.13 7.31
CA ARG A 96 6.18 17.12 7.53
C ARG A 96 5.92 17.94 6.27
N ASP A 97 6.97 18.51 5.69
CA ASP A 97 6.85 19.37 4.50
C ASP A 97 6.34 18.60 3.29
N LEU A 98 6.81 17.36 3.09
CA LEU A 98 6.34 16.51 2.01
C LEU A 98 4.83 16.30 2.10
N ALA A 99 4.32 15.91 3.28
CA ALA A 99 2.91 15.63 3.50
C ALA A 99 2.05 16.89 3.44
N GLN A 100 2.50 18.01 4.01
CA GLN A 100 1.76 19.28 3.95
C GLN A 100 1.64 19.83 2.53
N ASN A 101 2.70 19.71 1.73
CA ASN A 101 2.73 20.29 0.38
C ASN A 101 2.07 19.39 -0.67
N ASN A 102 2.07 18.05 -0.47
CA ASN A 102 1.68 17.10 -1.52
C ASN A 102 0.62 16.07 -1.09
N GLY A 103 0.18 16.07 0.17
CA GLY A 103 -0.75 15.06 0.70
C GLY A 103 -2.07 14.96 -0.07
N ALA A 104 -2.53 16.07 -0.66
CA ALA A 104 -3.72 16.09 -1.52
C ALA A 104 -3.60 15.21 -2.79
N TYR A 105 -2.39 14.78 -3.15
CA TYR A 105 -2.11 14.02 -4.38
C TYR A 105 -1.42 12.68 -4.13
N ILE A 106 -1.21 12.30 -2.86
CA ILE A 106 -0.47 11.09 -2.48
C ILE A 106 -1.32 10.25 -1.55
N ASP A 107 -1.71 9.05 -2.00
CA ASP A 107 -2.48 8.11 -1.19
C ASP A 107 -1.61 7.31 -0.21
N ALA A 108 -0.35 7.08 -0.57
CA ALA A 108 0.58 6.29 0.22
C ALA A 108 2.04 6.73 0.08
N TYR A 109 2.80 6.55 1.17
CA TYR A 109 4.22 6.82 1.25
C TYR A 109 4.97 5.51 1.53
N GLU A 110 5.85 5.11 0.63
CA GLU A 110 6.81 4.03 0.84
C GLU A 110 8.11 4.63 1.38
N ILE A 111 8.45 4.32 2.64
CA ILE A 111 9.61 4.92 3.32
C ILE A 111 10.84 4.04 3.10
N GLY A 112 11.81 4.53 2.34
CA GLY A 112 13.03 3.80 1.97
C GLY A 112 12.81 2.82 0.82
N ASN A 113 13.82 2.00 0.54
CA ASN A 113 13.78 0.97 -0.50
C ASN A 113 14.75 -0.14 -0.15
N GLU A 114 14.28 -1.38 -0.01
CA GLU A 114 15.15 -2.55 0.21
C GLU A 114 16.14 -2.29 1.35
N VAL A 115 15.61 -1.82 2.48
CA VAL A 115 16.39 -1.30 3.61
C VAL A 115 17.16 -2.37 4.38
N ASN A 116 16.92 -3.63 4.05
CA ASN A 116 17.70 -4.78 4.48
C ASN A 116 18.91 -5.04 3.56
N LEU A 117 19.15 -4.21 2.55
CA LEU A 117 20.29 -4.25 1.64
C LEU A 117 21.18 -2.99 1.74
N ASP A 118 22.47 -3.14 1.43
CA ASP A 118 23.49 -2.09 1.59
C ASP A 118 23.45 -0.94 0.57
N ALA A 119 24.58 -0.25 0.46
CA ALA A 119 24.83 0.93 -0.36
C ALA A 119 24.66 0.76 -1.86
N SER A 120 24.62 -0.47 -2.38
CA SER A 120 24.33 -0.67 -3.79
C SER A 120 22.83 -0.57 -4.12
N TYR A 121 21.96 -0.52 -3.09
CA TYR A 121 20.50 -0.63 -3.27
C TYR A 121 19.73 0.52 -2.61
N GLY A 122 19.83 0.67 -1.28
CA GLY A 122 18.97 1.66 -0.60
C GLY A 122 19.40 2.11 0.78
N TRP A 123 19.97 1.24 1.64
CA TRP A 123 20.29 1.68 3.01
C TRP A 123 21.56 2.52 3.12
N THR A 124 22.50 2.44 2.16
CA THR A 124 23.79 3.19 2.14
C THR A 124 24.81 2.84 3.21
N ALA A 125 24.53 1.80 4.01
CA ALA A 125 25.42 1.22 5.03
C ALA A 125 25.05 -0.25 5.25
N PRO A 126 25.79 -1.01 6.09
CA PRO A 126 25.27 -2.28 6.61
C PRO A 126 23.89 -2.07 7.26
N PRO A 127 22.89 -2.89 6.92
CA PRO A 127 21.52 -2.70 7.40
C PRO A 127 21.43 -2.88 8.92
N ILE A 128 20.69 -1.98 9.58
CA ILE A 128 20.37 -2.02 11.01
C ILE A 128 18.87 -1.79 11.16
N ALA A 129 18.11 -2.85 11.45
CA ALA A 129 16.65 -2.79 11.54
C ALA A 129 16.14 -1.72 12.52
N ALA A 130 16.77 -1.59 13.68
CA ALA A 130 16.38 -0.60 14.70
C ALA A 130 16.48 0.86 14.20
N ASN A 131 17.52 1.19 13.44
CA ASN A 131 17.71 2.52 12.87
C ASN A 131 16.64 2.83 11.83
N TYR A 132 16.37 1.87 10.95
CA TYR A 132 15.30 2.02 9.97
C TYR A 132 13.92 2.15 10.64
N THR A 133 13.63 1.33 11.65
CA THR A 133 12.38 1.43 12.42
C THR A 133 12.21 2.79 13.07
N GLN A 134 13.28 3.40 13.58
CA GLN A 134 13.22 4.77 14.11
C GLN A 134 12.82 5.80 13.03
N LEU A 135 13.43 5.74 11.83
CA LEU A 135 13.03 6.61 10.72
C LEU A 135 11.59 6.35 10.28
N LEU A 136 11.17 5.09 10.20
CA LEU A 136 9.80 4.71 9.84
C LEU A 136 8.77 5.26 10.84
N CYS A 137 9.06 5.21 12.14
CA CYS A 137 8.21 5.80 13.18
C CYS A 137 8.10 7.32 13.03
N ILE A 138 9.22 8.02 12.81
CA ILE A 138 9.22 9.47 12.58
C ILE A 138 8.39 9.82 11.35
N ALA A 139 8.59 9.12 10.23
CA ALA A 139 7.83 9.35 9.01
C ALA A 139 6.34 9.12 9.24
N TYR A 140 5.97 8.03 9.94
CA TYR A 140 4.59 7.76 10.31
C TYR A 140 3.98 8.92 11.11
N GLU A 141 4.62 9.35 12.21
CA GLU A 141 4.10 10.44 13.05
C GLU A 141 3.85 11.71 12.23
N GLU A 142 4.83 12.12 11.43
CA GLU A 142 4.77 13.40 10.73
C GLU A 142 3.78 13.40 9.57
N ILE A 143 3.76 12.31 8.79
CA ILE A 143 2.82 12.15 7.70
C ILE A 143 1.41 12.06 8.26
N LYS A 144 1.16 11.26 9.32
CA LYS A 144 -0.18 11.12 9.89
C LYS A 144 -0.70 12.40 10.55
N ALA A 145 0.19 13.23 11.09
CA ALA A 145 -0.19 14.53 11.65
C ALA A 145 -0.67 15.52 10.57
N ALA A 146 -0.06 15.50 9.39
CA ALA A 146 -0.45 16.36 8.26
C ALA A 146 -1.59 15.76 7.42
N ASP A 147 -1.56 14.45 7.20
CA ASP A 147 -2.53 13.67 6.44
C ASP A 147 -2.96 12.40 7.21
N PRO A 148 -4.05 12.49 8.00
CA PRO A 148 -4.60 11.36 8.71
C PRO A 148 -5.18 10.25 7.80
N THR A 149 -5.31 10.47 6.49
CA THR A 149 -5.82 9.48 5.53
C THR A 149 -4.71 8.72 4.79
N ALA A 150 -3.52 9.31 4.67
CA ALA A 150 -2.36 8.67 4.03
C ALA A 150 -2.01 7.30 4.63
N LYS A 151 -1.63 6.37 3.74
CA LYS A 151 -0.99 5.10 4.13
C LYS A 151 0.53 5.33 4.24
N VAL A 152 1.15 4.75 5.26
CA VAL A 152 2.62 4.76 5.40
C VAL A 152 3.08 3.30 5.45
N VAL A 153 3.91 2.91 4.48
CA VAL A 153 4.40 1.54 4.32
C VAL A 153 5.92 1.54 4.34
N PHE A 154 6.50 0.44 4.80
CA PHE A 154 7.95 0.28 4.77
C PHE A 154 8.43 -0.03 3.34
N GLY A 155 9.61 0.46 2.97
CA GLY A 155 10.29 0.14 1.73
C GLY A 155 10.64 -1.34 1.70
N GLY A 156 9.94 -2.09 0.85
CA GLY A 156 9.88 -3.54 0.87
C GLY A 156 11.25 -4.22 0.98
N ALA A 157 11.27 -5.36 1.66
CA ALA A 157 12.43 -6.24 1.72
C ALA A 157 12.39 -7.19 0.50
N LEU A 158 13.47 -7.25 -0.28
CA LEU A 158 13.62 -8.32 -1.28
C LEU A 158 13.83 -9.62 -0.55
N LEU A 159 13.20 -10.72 -1.03
CA LEU A 159 13.46 -12.13 -0.65
C LEU A 159 14.94 -12.52 -0.82
N ALA A 160 15.80 -11.88 -0.05
CA ALA A 160 17.22 -12.05 -0.01
C ALA A 160 17.47 -13.00 1.16
N ARG A 161 17.57 -14.29 0.84
CA ARG A 161 18.18 -15.23 1.78
C ARG A 161 19.67 -14.91 1.81
N ALA A 162 20.09 -14.02 2.69
CA ALA A 162 21.50 -13.97 3.06
C ALA A 162 21.88 -15.38 3.56
N GLY A 163 23.08 -15.85 3.21
CA GLY A 163 23.61 -17.10 3.76
C GLY A 163 23.58 -17.08 5.28
N ASP A 164 23.71 -18.24 5.94
CA ASP A 164 23.51 -18.44 7.38
C ASP A 164 24.55 -17.73 8.30
N GLY A 165 25.11 -16.60 7.86
CA GLY A 165 26.06 -15.76 8.60
C GLY A 165 25.41 -14.93 9.70
N GLN A 166 26.26 -14.53 10.65
CA GLN A 166 25.95 -13.56 11.69
C GLN A 166 27.02 -12.47 11.65
N LEU A 167 26.60 -11.21 11.74
CA LEU A 167 27.49 -10.10 12.05
C LEU A 167 27.03 -9.41 13.32
N GLY A 168 27.88 -9.51 14.35
CA GLY A 168 27.50 -9.09 15.70
C GLY A 168 26.35 -9.94 16.24
N ARG A 169 25.24 -9.29 16.61
CA ARG A 169 24.04 -9.94 17.16
C ARG A 169 22.89 -10.14 16.16
N ALA A 170 23.01 -9.59 14.94
CA ALA A 170 21.97 -9.68 13.93
C ALA A 170 22.07 -11.03 13.19
N ARG A 171 20.95 -11.75 13.13
CA ARG A 171 20.85 -13.05 12.46
C ARG A 171 20.65 -12.87 10.96
N GLY A 172 21.20 -13.79 10.17
CA GLY A 172 21.05 -13.79 8.71
C GLY A 172 21.71 -12.58 8.07
N HIS A 173 22.83 -12.10 8.63
CA HIS A 173 23.51 -10.89 8.16
C HIS A 173 24.89 -11.25 7.60
N ASN A 174 25.25 -10.73 6.43
CA ASN A 174 26.56 -10.97 5.79
C ASN A 174 27.41 -9.70 5.60
N GLY A 175 26.94 -8.56 6.09
CA GLY A 175 27.65 -7.28 6.13
C GLY A 175 27.09 -6.31 5.11
N LEU A 176 26.44 -6.86 4.09
CA LEU A 176 25.83 -6.14 3.01
C LEU A 176 24.30 -6.34 3.02
N TYR A 177 23.84 -7.51 3.43
CA TYR A 177 22.43 -7.91 3.38
C TYR A 177 22.03 -8.57 4.69
N GLN A 178 20.76 -8.41 5.05
CA GLN A 178 20.12 -9.17 6.12
C GLN A 178 18.90 -9.93 5.58
N ASP A 179 18.75 -11.19 6.01
CA ASP A 179 17.58 -12.02 5.73
C ASP A 179 16.29 -11.31 6.15
N ASP A 180 15.30 -11.28 5.25
CA ASP A 180 14.05 -10.54 5.45
C ASP A 180 13.30 -10.92 6.71
N ARG A 181 13.26 -12.22 7.02
CA ARG A 181 12.51 -12.71 8.17
C ARG A 181 13.16 -12.22 9.45
N GLU A 182 14.49 -12.33 9.54
CA GLU A 182 15.22 -11.84 10.70
C GLU A 182 15.16 -10.30 10.79
N TYR A 183 15.32 -9.59 9.66
CA TYR A 183 15.20 -8.13 9.62
C TYR A 183 13.82 -7.64 10.07
N LEU A 184 12.74 -8.27 9.56
CA LEU A 184 11.38 -7.94 9.96
C LEU A 184 11.10 -8.25 11.44
N LEU A 185 11.63 -9.36 11.97
CA LEU A 185 11.50 -9.68 13.39
C LEU A 185 12.20 -8.63 14.26
N GLU A 186 13.38 -8.18 13.85
CA GLU A 186 14.11 -7.11 14.54
C GLU A 186 13.37 -5.76 14.44
N MET A 187 12.78 -5.44 13.29
CA MET A 187 11.95 -4.24 13.13
C MET A 187 10.73 -4.25 14.06
N ILE A 188 10.01 -5.38 14.13
CA ILE A 188 8.85 -5.53 15.02
C ILE A 188 9.27 -5.34 16.48
N THR A 189 10.40 -5.95 16.86
CA THR A 189 10.96 -5.84 18.21
C THR A 189 11.35 -4.40 18.54
N ALA A 190 12.03 -3.70 17.61
CA ALA A 190 12.41 -2.30 17.78
C ALA A 190 11.19 -1.38 17.88
N GLY A 191 10.17 -1.59 17.05
CA GLY A 191 8.93 -0.81 17.08
C GLY A 191 8.18 -0.96 18.39
N GLN A 192 8.11 -2.17 18.95
CA GLN A 192 7.56 -2.42 20.27
C GLN A 192 8.33 -1.68 21.37
N ALA A 193 9.67 -1.67 21.29
CA ALA A 193 10.50 -0.93 22.24
C ALA A 193 10.24 0.58 22.15
N ILE A 194 10.21 1.17 20.95
CA ILE A 194 9.90 2.59 20.73
C ILE A 194 8.51 2.96 21.26
N ALA A 195 7.50 2.13 20.97
CA ALA A 195 6.14 2.34 21.48
C ALA A 195 6.10 2.29 23.02
N SER A 196 6.82 1.36 23.65
CA SER A 196 6.88 1.21 25.11
C SER A 196 7.55 2.41 25.82
N MET A 197 8.40 3.15 25.13
CA MET A 197 9.02 4.37 25.66
C MET A 197 8.07 5.58 25.61
N GLY A 198 6.88 5.44 25.00
CA GLY A 198 5.88 6.51 24.85
C GLY A 198 6.05 7.36 23.59
N TRP A 199 6.85 6.92 22.61
CA TRP A 199 7.23 7.75 21.46
C TRP A 199 6.32 7.53 20.24
N ALA A 200 5.60 6.40 20.13
CA ALA A 200 4.69 6.13 19.01
C ALA A 200 3.52 5.22 19.43
N THR A 201 2.28 5.56 19.02
CA THR A 201 1.05 4.74 19.21
C THR A 201 0.78 3.78 18.04
N THR A 202 1.78 3.49 17.22
CA THR A 202 1.61 2.95 15.87
C THR A 202 1.29 1.46 15.84
N THR A 203 0.06 1.11 15.45
CA THR A 203 -0.26 -0.19 14.86
C THR A 203 0.37 -0.23 13.46
N MET A 204 1.55 -0.84 13.33
CA MET A 204 2.19 -1.08 12.04
C MET A 204 1.36 -2.11 11.25
N VAL A 205 0.58 -1.64 10.27
CA VAL A 205 -0.17 -2.53 9.36
C VAL A 205 0.82 -3.02 8.30
N LEU A 206 1.32 -4.25 8.46
CA LEU A 206 1.92 -4.97 7.35
C LEU A 206 0.83 -5.22 6.31
N VAL A 207 0.94 -4.60 5.13
CA VAL A 207 0.17 -5.02 3.95
C VAL A 207 0.97 -6.13 3.28
N PRO A 208 0.57 -7.40 3.38
CA PRO A 208 1.23 -8.45 2.62
C PRO A 208 0.91 -8.24 1.13
N LEU A 209 1.94 -8.02 0.31
CA LEU A 209 1.85 -8.23 -1.13
C LEU A 209 1.79 -9.74 -1.39
N THR A 210 0.67 -10.38 -1.10
CA THR A 210 0.43 -11.75 -1.57
C THR A 210 0.04 -11.70 -3.04
N MET A 211 0.95 -12.11 -3.91
CA MET A 211 0.56 -12.49 -5.27
C MET A 211 -0.32 -13.75 -5.21
N PRO A 212 -1.48 -13.78 -5.87
CA PRO A 212 -2.24 -15.02 -6.02
C PRO A 212 -1.39 -16.02 -6.82
N ARG A 213 -1.38 -17.28 -6.37
CA ARG A 213 -0.76 -18.37 -7.14
C ARG A 213 -1.47 -18.49 -8.49
N PRO A 214 -0.74 -18.68 -9.60
CA PRO A 214 -1.38 -19.04 -10.87
C PRO A 214 -2.15 -20.35 -10.66
N MET A 215 -3.41 -20.37 -11.13
CA MET A 215 -4.21 -21.59 -11.28
C MET A 215 -3.65 -22.46 -12.39
#